data_AF-A0A812P010-F1
#
_entry.id   AF-A0A812P010-F1
#
_cell.length_a   1.000
_cell.length_b   1.000
_cell.length_c   1.000
_cell.angle_alpha   90.00
_cell.angle_beta   90.00
_cell.angle_gamma   90.00
#
_symmetry.space_group_name_H-M   'P 1'
#
loop_
_entity.id
_entity.type
_entity.pdbx_description
1 polymer ?
#
loop_
_entity_poly.entity_id
_entity_poly.type
_entity_poly.pdbx_seq_one_letter_code
_entity_poly.pdbx_strand_id
1 'polypeptide(L)'
;EDSISILQQDTQLIVFLKNREQGKPASEDWSIVQALFLVGKHWREQKEKSPSQVTQPLRVVLLGSMLDAMLNRVKQLETDPQLREVAEKRGLVDKKEYASSDQPHLTLKEVTESLATLKMLTVHPRVISRFHAMRKLTAEMTSEIVPFTLEIQNRSQESQQAFYLLGKISRNSCTHLILATLRPAKLGRSPLANTVDRLLQDL
;
A
#
# COMPACT_ATOMS: atom_id res chain seq x y z
N GLU A 1 5.43 19.81 17.38
CA GLU A 1 4.85 18.53 16.96
C GLU A 1 4.04 18.69 15.67
N ASP A 2 3.14 19.66 15.59
CA ASP A 2 2.33 19.94 14.38
C ASP A 2 3.16 20.17 13.09
N SER A 3 4.25 20.94 13.13
CA SER A 3 5.11 21.15 11.95
C SER A 3 5.75 19.85 11.43
N ILE A 4 6.09 18.91 12.33
CA ILE A 4 6.64 17.61 11.93
C ILE A 4 5.54 16.75 11.32
N SER A 5 4.33 16.77 11.90
CA SER A 5 3.19 16.05 11.35
C SER A 5 2.78 16.57 9.98
N ILE A 6 2.87 17.88 9.73
CA ILE A 6 2.64 18.46 8.40
C ILE A 6 3.66 17.92 7.39
N LEU A 7 4.95 17.93 7.73
CA LEU A 7 6.00 17.39 6.85
C LEU A 7 5.84 15.87 6.57
N GLN A 8 5.29 15.13 7.52
CA GLN A 8 4.97 13.71 7.34
C GLN A 8 3.86 13.50 6.32
N GLN A 9 2.93 14.45 6.16
CA GLN A 9 1.87 14.31 5.15
C GLN A 9 2.41 14.29 3.72
N ASP A 10 3.56 14.94 3.49
CA ASP A 10 4.21 15.03 2.17
C ASP A 10 5.17 13.88 1.88
N THR A 11 5.43 13.01 2.85
CA THR A 11 6.44 11.95 2.75
C THR A 11 5.94 10.57 3.19
N GLN A 12 4.83 10.50 3.92
CA GLN A 12 4.38 9.27 4.56
C GLN A 12 2.94 8.91 4.18
N LEU A 13 2.76 7.63 3.81
CA LEU A 13 1.46 6.98 3.67
C LEU A 13 1.37 5.79 4.63
N ILE A 14 0.14 5.49 5.04
CA ILE A 14 -0.19 4.25 5.73
C ILE A 14 -0.94 3.34 4.75
N VAL A 15 -0.42 2.13 4.59
CA VAL A 15 -1.03 1.08 3.77
C VAL A 15 -1.73 0.11 4.72
N PHE A 16 -3.05 0.01 4.61
CA PHE A 16 -3.85 -0.95 5.35
C PHE A 16 -4.12 -2.15 4.44
N LEU A 17 -3.55 -3.31 4.75
CA LEU A 17 -3.82 -4.55 4.02
C LEU A 17 -4.80 -5.39 4.82
N LYS A 18 -5.91 -5.78 4.20
CA LYS A 18 -6.81 -6.77 4.80
C LYS A 18 -6.17 -8.15 4.70
N ASN A 19 -6.13 -8.86 5.81
CA ASN A 19 -5.72 -10.25 5.86
C ASN A 19 -6.82 -11.16 5.26
N ARG A 20 -6.46 -12.41 4.96
CA ARG A 20 -7.43 -13.40 4.46
C ARG A 20 -8.54 -13.59 5.50
N GLU A 21 -9.78 -13.55 5.01
CA GLU A 21 -10.95 -13.85 5.82
C GLU A 21 -11.14 -15.36 5.94
N GLN A 22 -11.25 -15.86 7.17
CA GLN A 22 -11.48 -17.29 7.41
C GLN A 22 -12.86 -17.70 6.85
N GLY A 23 -12.93 -18.85 6.19
CA GLY A 23 -14.18 -19.37 5.61
C GLY A 23 -14.51 -18.87 4.21
N LYS A 24 -13.76 -17.90 3.65
CA LYS A 24 -13.92 -17.51 2.24
C LYS A 24 -13.16 -18.44 1.29
N PRO A 25 -13.73 -18.75 0.11
CA PRO A 25 -13.06 -19.57 -0.90
C PRO A 25 -11.78 -18.88 -1.39
N ALA A 26 -10.77 -19.69 -1.75
CA ALA A 26 -9.47 -19.17 -2.21
C ALA A 26 -9.59 -18.29 -3.47
N SER A 27 -10.61 -18.50 -4.30
CA SER A 27 -10.91 -17.69 -5.49
C SER A 27 -11.27 -16.23 -5.15
N GLU A 28 -11.75 -15.96 -3.94
CA GLU A 28 -12.14 -14.62 -3.48
C GLU A 28 -11.08 -13.93 -2.62
N ASP A 29 -10.01 -14.66 -2.29
CA ASP A 29 -8.91 -14.15 -1.47
C ASP A 29 -7.93 -13.35 -2.33
N TRP A 30 -8.03 -12.03 -2.20
CA TRP A 30 -7.12 -11.07 -2.83
C TRP A 30 -6.12 -10.49 -1.84
N SER A 31 -6.05 -11.02 -0.62
CA SER A 31 -5.06 -10.62 0.37
C SER A 31 -3.64 -10.94 -0.13
N ILE A 32 -2.72 -10.00 0.11
CA ILE A 32 -1.29 -10.20 -0.15
C ILE A 32 -0.46 -10.32 1.13
N VAL A 33 -1.09 -10.31 2.31
CA VAL A 33 -0.38 -10.30 3.61
C VAL A 33 0.56 -11.51 3.73
N GLN A 34 0.05 -12.71 3.41
CA GLN A 34 0.86 -13.92 3.47
C GLN A 34 1.98 -13.93 2.43
N ALA A 35 1.71 -13.43 1.22
CA ALA A 35 2.72 -13.30 0.17
C ALA A 35 3.88 -12.38 0.64
N LEU A 36 3.56 -11.24 1.25
CA LEU A 36 4.57 -10.32 1.79
C LEU A 36 5.36 -10.95 2.96
N PHE A 37 4.71 -11.74 3.82
CA PHE A 37 5.41 -12.51 4.85
C PHE A 37 6.43 -13.47 4.23
N LEU A 38 6.02 -14.26 3.23
CA LEU A 38 6.87 -15.23 2.55
C LEU A 38 8.03 -14.55 1.81
N VAL A 39 7.77 -13.46 1.09
CA VAL A 39 8.82 -12.65 0.43
C VAL A 39 9.82 -12.14 1.46
N GLY A 40 9.35 -11.62 2.59
CA GLY A 40 10.23 -11.16 3.65
C GLY A 40 11.01 -12.27 4.34
N LYS A 41 10.44 -13.46 4.48
CA LYS A 41 11.14 -14.65 4.99
C LYS A 41 12.25 -15.06 4.01
N HIS A 42 11.91 -15.22 2.73
CA HIS A 42 12.86 -15.59 1.68
C HIS A 42 14.04 -14.61 1.57
N TRP A 43 13.76 -13.31 1.60
CA TRP A 43 14.82 -12.29 1.57
C TRP A 43 15.77 -12.40 2.77
N ARG A 44 15.26 -12.68 3.98
CA ARG A 44 16.09 -12.86 5.18
C ARG A 44 16.95 -14.13 5.08
N GLU A 45 16.36 -15.23 4.62
CA GLU A 45 17.07 -16.49 4.39
C GLU A 45 18.17 -16.32 3.33
N GLN A 46 17.90 -15.60 2.24
CA GLN A 46 18.90 -15.30 1.22
C GLN A 46 20.02 -14.40 1.76
N LYS A 47 19.67 -13.39 2.57
CA LYS A 47 20.66 -12.53 3.24
C LYS A 47 21.57 -13.31 4.17
N GLU A 48 21.06 -14.34 4.84
CA GLU A 48 21.82 -15.19 5.75
C GLU A 48 22.69 -16.21 5.00
N LYS A 49 22.12 -16.92 4.01
CA LYS A 49 22.79 -18.01 3.28
C LYS A 49 23.70 -17.53 2.15
N SER A 50 23.35 -16.42 1.49
CA SER A 50 24.03 -15.93 0.30
C SER A 50 23.97 -14.39 0.20
N PRO A 51 24.67 -13.66 1.11
CA PRO A 51 24.57 -12.20 1.20
C PRO A 51 24.89 -11.46 -0.10
N SER A 52 25.81 -12.00 -0.92
CA SER A 52 26.23 -11.40 -2.21
C SER A 52 25.12 -11.38 -3.27
N GLN A 53 24.07 -12.20 -3.12
CA GLN A 53 22.93 -12.21 -4.04
C GLN A 53 21.86 -11.18 -3.67
N VAL A 54 21.91 -10.60 -2.47
CA VAL A 54 20.95 -9.59 -2.03
C VAL A 54 21.34 -8.23 -2.59
N THR A 55 20.68 -7.84 -3.68
CA THR A 55 20.96 -6.57 -4.38
C THR A 55 20.12 -5.40 -3.90
N GLN A 56 19.00 -5.68 -3.22
CA GLN A 56 18.02 -4.67 -2.79
C GLN A 56 17.66 -4.84 -1.31
N PRO A 57 17.41 -3.74 -0.58
CA PRO A 57 16.97 -3.80 0.80
C PRO A 57 15.53 -4.33 0.89
N LEU A 58 15.20 -5.00 2.00
CA LEU A 58 13.88 -5.62 2.23
C LEU A 58 12.69 -4.69 1.94
N ARG A 59 12.80 -3.39 2.28
CA ARG A 59 11.75 -2.39 2.02
C ARG A 59 11.40 -2.27 0.53
N VAL A 60 12.40 -2.27 -0.35
CA VAL A 60 12.21 -2.18 -1.81
C VAL A 60 11.62 -3.48 -2.33
N VAL A 61 12.11 -4.63 -1.84
CA VAL A 61 11.61 -5.94 -2.26
C VAL A 61 10.14 -6.15 -1.87
N LEU A 62 9.76 -5.80 -0.64
CA LEU A 62 8.37 -5.92 -0.18
C LEU A 62 7.44 -4.96 -0.93
N LEU A 63 7.84 -3.70 -1.12
CA LEU A 63 7.01 -2.74 -1.86
C LEU A 63 6.89 -3.14 -3.33
N GLY A 64 7.98 -3.58 -3.95
CA GLY A 64 7.99 -4.11 -5.31
C GLY A 64 7.02 -5.29 -5.45
N SER A 65 7.04 -6.24 -4.49
CA SER A 65 6.11 -7.37 -4.47
C SER A 65 4.64 -6.94 -4.34
N MET A 66 4.35 -5.92 -3.52
CA MET A 66 3.00 -5.35 -3.43
C MET A 66 2.56 -4.73 -4.76
N LEU A 67 3.41 -3.91 -5.39
CA LEU A 67 3.12 -3.28 -6.68
C LEU A 67 2.98 -4.31 -7.80
N ASP A 68 3.76 -5.38 -7.77
CA ASP A 68 3.64 -6.52 -8.70
C ASP A 68 2.30 -7.23 -8.56
N ALA A 69 1.87 -7.50 -7.32
CA ALA A 69 0.56 -8.10 -7.09
C ALA A 69 -0.56 -7.21 -7.64
N MET A 70 -0.50 -5.89 -7.42
CA MET A 70 -1.47 -4.94 -7.98
C MET A 70 -1.45 -4.94 -9.51
N LEU A 71 -0.27 -4.83 -10.12
CA LEU A 71 -0.11 -4.77 -11.58
C LEU A 71 -0.61 -6.06 -12.25
N ASN A 72 -0.30 -7.21 -11.67
CA ASN A 72 -0.77 -8.50 -12.15
C ASN A 72 -2.29 -8.61 -12.05
N ARG A 73 -2.91 -8.12 -10.97
CA ARG A 73 -4.38 -8.09 -10.82
C ARG A 73 -5.03 -7.20 -11.88
N VAL A 74 -4.48 -6.01 -12.12
CA VAL A 74 -5.00 -5.09 -13.14
C VAL A 74 -4.92 -5.72 -14.53
N LYS A 75 -3.80 -6.35 -14.88
CA LYS A 75 -3.65 -7.07 -16.16
C LYS A 75 -4.62 -8.25 -16.28
N GLN A 76 -4.82 -9.00 -15.20
CA GLN A 76 -5.78 -10.11 -15.19
C GLN A 76 -7.21 -9.65 -15.46
N LEU A 77 -7.62 -8.45 -15.01
CA LEU A 77 -8.96 -7.91 -15.31
C LEU A 77 -9.22 -7.70 -16.81
N GLU A 78 -8.16 -7.56 -17.62
CA GLU A 78 -8.27 -7.43 -19.08
C GLU A 78 -8.48 -8.79 -19.76
N THR A 79 -8.02 -9.88 -19.15
CA THR A 79 -7.96 -11.20 -19.77
C THR A 79 -8.85 -12.27 -19.11
N ASP A 80 -9.27 -12.05 -17.86
CA ASP A 80 -10.04 -13.00 -17.04
C ASP A 80 -11.46 -12.44 -16.78
N PRO A 81 -12.48 -12.93 -17.52
CA PRO A 81 -13.86 -12.50 -17.35
C PRO A 81 -14.44 -12.78 -15.96
N GLN A 82 -14.01 -13.86 -15.29
CA GLN A 82 -14.52 -14.19 -13.96
C GLN A 82 -13.97 -13.23 -12.91
N LEU A 83 -12.67 -12.93 -12.97
CA LEU A 83 -12.07 -11.93 -12.09
C LEU A 83 -12.71 -10.56 -12.31
N ARG A 84 -12.98 -10.20 -13.57
CA ARG A 84 -13.66 -8.96 -13.94
C ARG A 84 -15.06 -8.87 -13.35
N GLU A 85 -15.87 -9.92 -13.48
CA GLU A 85 -17.22 -9.98 -12.91
C GLU A 85 -17.19 -9.79 -11.37
N VAL A 86 -16.24 -10.43 -10.69
CA VAL A 86 -16.06 -10.25 -9.24
C VAL A 86 -15.67 -8.81 -8.89
N ALA A 87 -14.80 -8.18 -9.69
CA ALA A 87 -14.39 -6.80 -9.48
C ALA A 87 -15.53 -5.79 -9.73
N GLU A 88 -16.36 -6.04 -10.73
CA GLU A 88 -17.58 -5.26 -11.03
C GLU A 88 -18.61 -5.38 -9.89
N LYS A 89 -18.86 -6.60 -9.38
CA LYS A 89 -19.72 -6.82 -8.20
C LYS A 89 -19.22 -6.09 -6.95
N ARG A 90 -17.90 -5.95 -6.81
CA ARG A 90 -17.25 -5.19 -5.72
C ARG A 90 -17.19 -3.68 -5.99
N GLY A 91 -17.70 -3.20 -7.12
CA GLY A 91 -17.69 -1.78 -7.49
C GLY A 91 -16.29 -1.22 -7.78
N LEU A 92 -15.35 -2.09 -8.15
CA LEU A 92 -13.94 -1.70 -8.39
C LEU A 92 -13.66 -1.34 -9.84
N VAL A 93 -14.51 -1.82 -10.75
CA VAL A 93 -14.50 -1.54 -12.18
C VAL A 93 -15.82 -0.84 -12.50
N ASP A 94 -15.73 0.30 -13.19
CA ASP A 94 -16.82 1.13 -13.71
C ASP A 94 -18.14 1.13 -12.91
N LYS A 95 -18.25 2.11 -12.01
CA LYS A 95 -19.51 2.85 -11.86
C LYS A 95 -19.22 4.31 -12.15
N LYS A 96 -19.73 4.81 -13.29
CA LYS A 96 -19.73 6.24 -13.67
C LYS A 96 -20.57 7.12 -12.72
N GLU A 97 -20.93 6.62 -11.55
CA GLU A 97 -21.81 7.31 -10.62
C GLU A 97 -20.97 8.20 -9.71
N TYR A 98 -20.91 9.47 -10.13
CA TYR A 98 -20.70 10.70 -9.37
C TYR A 98 -20.49 10.52 -7.86
N ALA A 99 -19.30 10.06 -7.46
CA ALA A 99 -18.79 10.36 -6.14
C ALA A 99 -18.09 11.72 -6.26
N SER A 100 -18.48 12.68 -5.44
CA SER A 100 -17.84 13.98 -5.24
C SER A 100 -16.40 13.80 -4.71
N SER A 101 -15.53 13.27 -5.55
CA SER A 101 -14.09 13.17 -5.37
C SER A 101 -13.47 14.24 -6.25
N ASP A 102 -12.66 15.13 -5.67
CA ASP A 102 -11.90 16.13 -6.43
C ASP A 102 -10.87 15.49 -7.40
N GLN A 103 -10.73 14.17 -7.42
CA GLN A 103 -9.87 13.44 -8.35
C GLN A 103 -10.64 12.62 -9.39
N PRO A 104 -10.18 12.65 -10.66
CA PRO A 104 -10.79 11.88 -11.73
C PRO A 104 -10.58 10.37 -11.53
N HIS A 105 -11.54 9.59 -12.04
CA HIS A 105 -11.40 8.14 -12.14
C HIS A 105 -10.25 7.78 -13.08
N LEU A 106 -9.46 6.77 -12.70
CA LEU A 106 -8.40 6.22 -13.53
C LEU A 106 -8.93 5.07 -14.38
N THR A 107 -8.58 5.08 -15.66
CA THR A 107 -8.75 3.92 -16.53
C THR A 107 -7.78 2.80 -16.12
N LEU A 108 -8.09 1.55 -16.49
CA LEU A 108 -7.18 0.41 -16.26
C LEU A 108 -5.79 0.64 -16.88
N LYS A 109 -5.75 1.31 -18.04
CA LYS A 109 -4.51 1.70 -18.71
C LYS A 109 -3.69 2.67 -17.86
N GLU A 110 -4.30 3.74 -17.36
CA GLU A 110 -3.60 4.71 -16.50
C GLU A 110 -3.11 4.09 -15.18
N VAL A 111 -3.88 3.17 -14.59
CA VAL A 111 -3.45 2.42 -13.40
C VAL A 111 -2.24 1.55 -13.74
N THR A 112 -2.28 0.83 -14.86
CA THR A 112 -1.18 -0.03 -15.33
C THR A 112 0.10 0.77 -15.54
N GLU A 113 0.00 1.90 -16.25
CA GLU A 113 1.13 2.81 -16.49
C GLU A 113 1.67 3.37 -15.17
N SER A 114 0.79 3.83 -14.28
CA SER A 114 1.19 4.38 -12.97
C SER A 114 1.92 3.35 -12.11
N LEU A 115 1.43 2.11 -12.06
CA LEU A 115 2.05 1.01 -11.31
C LEU A 115 3.39 0.58 -11.93
N ALA A 116 3.47 0.51 -13.26
CA ALA A 116 4.72 0.20 -13.96
C ALA A 116 5.79 1.28 -13.69
N THR A 117 5.41 2.56 -13.78
CA THR A 117 6.31 3.67 -13.44
C THR A 117 6.71 3.62 -11.97
N LEU A 118 5.78 3.40 -11.03
CA LEU A 118 6.10 3.26 -9.61
C LEU A 118 7.13 2.16 -9.35
N LYS A 119 6.97 0.99 -9.96
CA LYS A 119 7.95 -0.10 -9.84
C LYS A 119 9.35 0.35 -10.24
N MET A 120 9.48 1.04 -11.38
CA MET A 120 10.76 1.59 -11.84
C MET A 120 11.32 2.63 -10.86
N LEU A 121 10.47 3.52 -10.32
CA LEU A 121 10.91 4.54 -9.36
C LEU A 121 11.37 3.93 -8.03
N THR A 122 10.69 2.90 -7.52
CA THR A 122 10.98 2.34 -6.19
C THR A 122 12.34 1.66 -6.06
N VAL A 123 12.95 1.23 -7.17
CA VAL A 123 14.30 0.63 -7.16
C VAL A 123 15.41 1.67 -7.16
N HIS A 124 15.11 2.95 -7.46
CA HIS A 124 16.12 4.00 -7.41
C HIS A 124 16.60 4.22 -5.97
N PRO A 125 17.92 4.35 -5.77
CA PRO A 125 18.47 4.65 -4.46
C PRO A 125 17.82 5.90 -3.86
N ARG A 126 17.49 5.83 -2.57
CA ARG A 126 16.93 6.95 -1.81
C ARG A 126 15.50 7.37 -2.21
N VAL A 127 14.76 6.61 -3.02
CA VAL A 127 13.32 6.88 -3.19
C VAL A 127 12.53 6.39 -1.97
N ILE A 128 12.73 5.12 -1.59
CA ILE A 128 12.00 4.51 -0.47
C ILE A 128 12.85 4.54 0.79
N SER A 129 12.43 5.33 1.77
CA SER A 129 13.01 5.36 3.12
C SER A 129 12.53 4.18 3.94
N ARG A 130 11.23 3.87 3.88
CA ARG A 130 10.59 2.91 4.78
C ARG A 130 9.45 2.20 4.07
N PHE A 131 9.42 0.88 4.22
CA PHE A 131 8.22 0.09 3.97
C PHE A 131 8.25 -1.11 4.93
N HIS A 132 7.46 -1.03 6.00
CA HIS A 132 7.39 -2.08 7.01
C HIS A 132 6.02 -2.16 7.66
N ALA A 133 5.63 -3.36 8.07
CA ALA A 133 4.45 -3.55 8.90
C ALA A 133 4.65 -2.88 10.26
N MET A 134 3.62 -2.25 10.81
CA MET A 134 3.67 -1.67 12.17
C MET A 134 3.69 -2.74 13.25
N ARG A 135 3.19 -3.94 12.94
CA ARG A 135 3.31 -5.15 13.75
C ARG A 135 4.10 -6.20 12.98
N LYS A 136 4.88 -7.03 13.69
CA LYS A 136 5.72 -8.06 13.07
C LYS A 136 4.86 -9.02 12.23
N LEU A 137 5.24 -9.23 10.98
CA LEU A 137 4.63 -10.25 10.12
C LEU A 137 4.91 -11.66 10.64
N THR A 138 3.87 -12.48 10.76
CA THR A 138 3.91 -13.89 11.19
C THR A 138 3.29 -14.78 10.12
N ALA A 139 3.60 -16.07 10.16
CA ALA A 139 3.02 -17.06 9.24
C ALA A 139 1.50 -17.19 9.40
N GLU A 140 1.01 -17.00 10.63
CA GLU A 140 -0.40 -16.97 10.98
C GLU A 140 -0.72 -15.58 11.53
N MET A 141 -1.22 -14.72 10.65
CA MET A 141 -1.71 -13.41 11.05
C MET A 141 -3.14 -13.55 11.56
N THR A 142 -3.40 -13.10 12.79
CA THR A 142 -4.73 -13.11 13.40
C THR A 142 -5.48 -11.78 13.21
N SER A 143 -4.75 -10.69 13.00
CA SER A 143 -5.37 -9.38 12.76
C SER A 143 -6.07 -9.34 11.41
N GLU A 144 -7.30 -8.83 11.39
CA GLU A 144 -8.04 -8.60 10.14
C GLU A 144 -7.35 -7.58 9.24
N ILE A 145 -6.73 -6.54 9.81
CA ILE A 145 -6.02 -5.50 9.07
C ILE A 145 -4.57 -5.41 9.56
N VAL A 146 -3.63 -5.43 8.62
CA VAL A 146 -2.19 -5.28 8.86
C VAL A 146 -1.73 -3.93 8.30
N PRO A 147 -1.51 -2.92 9.16
CA PRO A 147 -1.02 -1.63 8.72
C PRO A 147 0.49 -1.66 8.46
N PHE A 148 0.91 -1.00 7.38
CA PHE A 148 2.30 -0.75 7.01
C PHE A 148 2.55 0.75 6.94
N THR A 149 3.74 1.16 7.37
CA THR A 149 4.26 2.50 7.10
C THR A 149 4.99 2.48 5.77
N LEU A 150 4.62 3.39 4.86
CA LEU A 150 5.34 3.71 3.64
C LEU A 150 5.89 5.13 3.75
N GLU A 151 7.20 5.30 3.64
CA GLU A 151 7.87 6.59 3.68
C GLU A 151 8.73 6.76 2.44
N ILE A 152 8.51 7.85 1.73
CA ILE A 152 9.18 8.25 0.49
C ILE A 152 10.02 9.48 0.81
N GLN A 153 11.20 9.57 0.22
CA GLN A 153 12.00 10.79 0.33
C GLN A 153 11.39 11.92 -0.49
N ASN A 154 11.87 13.15 -0.28
CA ASN A 154 11.41 14.33 -1.02
C ASN A 154 12.59 15.12 -1.63
N ARG A 155 13.72 14.45 -1.88
CA ARG A 155 14.96 15.11 -2.32
C ARG A 155 15.29 14.90 -3.79
N SER A 156 14.55 14.05 -4.49
CA SER A 156 14.80 13.73 -5.89
C SER A 156 13.51 13.79 -6.70
N GLN A 157 13.65 14.02 -8.01
CA GLN A 157 12.53 14.03 -8.94
C GLN A 157 11.80 12.68 -8.94
N GLU A 158 12.53 11.57 -8.86
CA GLU A 158 11.97 10.22 -8.78
C GLU A 158 11.11 10.05 -7.53
N SER A 159 11.54 10.63 -6.42
CA SER A 159 10.82 10.53 -5.15
C SER A 159 9.54 11.36 -5.17
N GLN A 160 9.59 12.57 -5.75
CA GLN A 160 8.41 13.41 -5.96
C GLN A 160 7.42 12.76 -6.91
N GLN A 161 7.89 12.17 -8.02
CA GLN A 161 7.05 11.45 -8.95
C GLN A 161 6.42 10.20 -8.31
N ALA A 162 7.17 9.46 -7.49
CA ALA A 162 6.66 8.30 -6.76
C ALA A 162 5.56 8.71 -5.77
N PHE A 163 5.78 9.78 -5.01
CA PHE A 163 4.77 10.31 -4.08
C PHE A 163 3.51 10.77 -4.81
N TYR A 164 3.65 11.50 -5.92
CA TYR A 164 2.54 11.90 -6.76
C TYR A 164 1.70 10.71 -7.26
N LEU A 165 2.36 9.67 -7.81
CA LEU A 165 1.67 8.49 -8.33
C LEU A 165 0.99 7.68 -7.22
N LEU A 166 1.61 7.56 -6.05
CA LEU A 166 0.98 6.94 -4.88
C LEU A 166 -0.23 7.74 -4.38
N GLY A 167 -0.15 9.08 -4.42
CA GLY A 167 -1.29 9.95 -4.18
C GLY A 167 -2.45 9.69 -5.14
N LYS A 168 -2.16 9.62 -6.45
CA LYS A 168 -3.15 9.32 -7.52
C LYS A 168 -3.83 7.96 -7.30
N ILE A 169 -3.04 6.92 -6.97
CA ILE A 169 -3.53 5.56 -6.75
C ILE A 169 -4.30 5.43 -5.43
N SER A 170 -3.87 6.12 -4.36
CA SER A 170 -4.47 6.00 -3.01
C SER A 170 -5.92 6.43 -2.92
N ARG A 171 -6.37 7.28 -3.84
CA ARG A 171 -7.74 7.80 -3.92
C ARG A 171 -8.57 7.08 -4.98
N ASN A 172 -8.08 5.95 -5.50
CA ASN A 172 -8.76 5.15 -6.50
C ASN A 172 -9.02 3.72 -5.99
N SER A 173 -10.08 3.09 -6.52
CA SER A 173 -10.55 1.75 -6.14
C SER A 173 -9.56 0.64 -6.49
N CYS A 174 -8.58 0.90 -7.37
CA CYS A 174 -7.62 -0.10 -7.82
C CYS A 174 -6.77 -0.71 -6.69
N THR A 175 -6.60 -0.01 -5.57
CA THR A 175 -5.92 -0.54 -4.37
C THR A 175 -6.66 -1.72 -3.73
N HIS A 176 -7.99 -1.79 -3.89
CA HIS A 176 -8.80 -2.89 -3.37
C HIS A 176 -8.63 -4.21 -4.15
N LEU A 177 -7.97 -4.19 -5.31
CA LEU A 177 -7.62 -5.41 -6.06
C LEU A 177 -6.63 -6.31 -5.30
N ILE A 178 -5.98 -5.78 -4.27
CA ILE A 178 -5.14 -6.52 -3.32
C ILE A 178 -5.63 -6.38 -1.87
N LEU A 179 -6.90 -6.01 -1.70
CA LEU A 179 -7.51 -5.63 -0.41
C LEU A 179 -6.70 -4.59 0.37
N ALA A 180 -6.08 -3.65 -0.33
CA ALA A 180 -5.37 -2.54 0.28
C ALA A 180 -6.25 -1.30 0.39
N THR A 181 -5.88 -0.42 1.32
CA THR A 181 -6.30 0.98 1.34
C THR A 181 -5.09 1.81 1.68
N LEU A 182 -4.80 2.82 0.87
CA LEU A 182 -3.68 3.72 1.09
C LEU A 182 -4.22 5.06 1.57
N ARG A 183 -3.62 5.62 2.62
CA ARG A 183 -4.00 6.93 3.16
C ARG A 183 -2.74 7.74 3.45
N PRO A 184 -2.74 9.06 3.24
CA PRO A 184 -1.71 9.92 3.82
C PRO A 184 -1.62 9.71 5.34
N ALA A 185 -0.43 9.89 5.91
CA ALA A 185 -0.29 9.92 7.36
C ALA A 185 -1.21 11.01 7.94
N LYS A 186 -1.93 10.68 9.02
CA LYS A 186 -2.77 11.66 9.71
C LYS A 186 -1.90 12.60 10.52
N LEU A 187 -2.31 13.87 10.60
CA LEU A 187 -1.84 14.76 11.63
C LEU A 187 -2.13 14.11 12.98
N GLY A 188 -1.13 14.05 13.86
CA GLY A 188 -1.36 13.69 15.26
C GLY A 188 -2.38 14.65 15.87
N ARG A 189 -3.10 14.21 16.92
CA ARG A 189 -3.90 15.12 17.72
C ARG A 189 -2.99 16.21 18.29
N SER A 190 -3.43 17.47 18.22
CA SER A 190 -2.66 18.58 18.78
C SER A 190 -2.43 18.37 20.29
N PRO A 191 -1.35 18.94 20.86
CA PRO A 191 -1.09 18.85 22.29
C PRO A 191 -2.29 19.27 23.16
N LEU A 192 -3.04 20.29 22.71
CA LEU A 192 -4.26 20.75 23.35
C LEU A 192 -5.36 19.68 23.31
N ALA A 193 -5.59 19.05 22.15
CA ALA A 193 -6.58 17.98 22.02
C ALA A 193 -6.24 16.78 22.91
N ASN A 194 -4.96 16.41 23.03
CA ASN A 194 -4.51 15.35 23.95
C ASN A 194 -4.63 15.75 25.44
N THR A 195 -4.56 17.04 25.74
CA THR A 195 -4.74 17.55 27.11
C THR A 195 -6.21 17.56 27.49
N VAL A 196 -7.09 18.02 26.59
CA VAL A 196 -8.55 17.96 26.77
C VAL A 196 -9.03 16.51 26.92
N ASP A 197 -8.55 15.59 26.09
CA ASP A 197 -8.95 14.17 26.17
C ASP A 197 -8.54 13.53 27.50
N ARG A 198 -7.37 13.89 28.05
CA ARG A 198 -6.96 13.47 29.40
C ARG A 198 -7.86 14.06 30.48
N LEU A 199 -8.13 15.36 30.44
CA LEU A 199 -9.00 16.01 31.42
C LEU A 199 -10.44 15.46 31.40
N LEU A 200 -10.92 15.01 30.23
CA LEU A 200 -12.23 14.37 30.08
C LEU A 200 -12.24 12.92 30.58
N GLN A 201 -11.11 12.23 30.61
CA GLN A 201 -10.99 10.86 31.16
C GLN A 201 -10.84 10.84 32.68
N ASP A 202 -10.39 11.95 33.27
CA ASP A 202 -10.21 12.13 34.72
C ASP A 202 -11.47 12.69 35.43
N LEU A 203 -12.56 12.92 34.68
CA LEU A 203 -13.89 13.31 35.17
C LEU A 203 -14.83 12.10 35.26
#